data_AF-A0A4S0QUY2-F1
#
_entry.id   AF-A0A4S0QUY2-F1
#
_cell.length_a   1.000
_cell.length_b   1.000
_cell.length_c   1.000
_cell.angle_alpha   90.00
_cell.angle_beta   90.00
_cell.angle_gamma   90.00
#
_symmetry.space_group_name_H-M   'P 1'
#
loop_
_entity.id
_entity.type
_entity.pdbx_description
1 polymer ?
#
loop_
_entity_poly.entity_id
_entity_poly.type
_entity_poly.pdbx_seq_one_letter_code
_entity_poly.pdbx_strand_id
1 'polypeptide(L)'
;HYEAGLAAQVGMMKLAEAEWMGLLDRSGTRPMLREDGSLELYESEAEFRASLPGWAARERFGIGFRHVEGEEMAGLQPGLAPRFVKGTFVPSWKTVADPKLLGKAVWAHAQKLGA
;
A
#
# COMPACT_ATOMS: atom_id res chain seq x y z
N HIS A 1 18.19 1.30 -18.60
CA HIS A 1 18.29 1.72 -17.17
C HIS A 1 16.96 1.62 -16.42
N TYR A 2 15.81 1.93 -17.03
CA TYR A 2 14.49 1.87 -16.37
C TYR A 2 14.17 0.53 -15.67
N GLU A 3 14.25 -0.59 -16.38
CA GLU A 3 13.91 -1.91 -15.80
C GLU A 3 14.80 -2.31 -14.63
N ALA A 4 16.10 -2.01 -14.69
CA ALA A 4 17.02 -2.28 -13.58
C ALA A 4 16.67 -1.42 -12.35
N GLY A 5 16.32 -0.15 -12.56
CA GLY A 5 15.87 0.73 -11.47
C GLY A 5 14.56 0.27 -10.85
N LEU A 6 13.60 -0.14 -11.67
CA LEU A 6 12.32 -0.67 -11.23
C LEU A 6 12.51 -1.97 -10.42
N ALA A 7 13.32 -2.91 -10.90
CA ALA A 7 13.63 -4.15 -10.18
C ALA A 7 14.33 -3.87 -8.84
N ALA A 8 15.26 -2.92 -8.79
CA ALA A 8 15.92 -2.51 -7.55
C ALA A 8 14.91 -1.91 -6.55
N GLN A 9 14.01 -1.04 -7.01
CA GLN A 9 12.97 -0.45 -6.16
C GLN A 9 12.02 -1.51 -5.60
N VAL A 10 11.59 -2.48 -6.41
CA VAL A 10 10.76 -3.60 -5.95
C VAL A 10 11.49 -4.44 -4.91
N GLY A 11 12.78 -4.73 -5.13
CA GLY A 11 13.61 -5.44 -4.16
C GLY A 11 13.69 -4.72 -2.82
N MET A 12 13.93 -3.40 -2.84
CA MET A 12 13.95 -2.59 -1.61
C MET A 12 12.59 -2.59 -0.90
N MET A 13 11.48 -2.56 -1.63
CA MET A 13 10.15 -2.55 -1.02
C MET A 13 9.77 -3.90 -0.40
N LYS A 14 10.14 -5.02 -1.04
CA LYS A 14 9.97 -6.36 -0.46
C LYS A 14 10.80 -6.54 0.82
N LEU A 15 12.03 -6.06 0.82
CA LEU A 15 12.88 -6.07 2.01
C LEU A 15 12.29 -5.18 3.11
N ALA A 16 11.92 -3.95 2.78
CA ALA A 16 11.34 -3.02 3.74
C ALA A 16 10.07 -3.59 4.38
N GLU A 17 9.19 -4.22 3.60
CA GLU A 17 8.00 -4.88 4.12
C GLU A 17 8.37 -5.96 5.16
N ALA A 18 9.27 -6.88 4.83
CA ALA A 18 9.68 -7.95 5.75
C ALA A 18 10.31 -7.39 7.05
N GLU A 19 11.20 -6.40 6.93
CA GLU A 19 11.87 -5.78 8.08
C GLU A 19 10.91 -4.98 8.96
N TRP A 20 9.96 -4.25 8.36
CA TRP A 20 8.92 -3.56 9.11
C TRP A 20 8.06 -4.54 9.89
N MET A 21 7.64 -5.64 9.27
CA MET A 21 6.81 -6.64 9.95
C MET A 21 7.53 -7.22 11.17
N GLY A 22 8.82 -7.58 11.02
CA GLY A 22 9.64 -8.03 12.14
C GLY A 22 9.85 -6.96 13.22
N LEU A 23 10.03 -5.69 12.85
CA LEU A 23 10.15 -4.59 13.82
C LEU A 23 8.84 -4.34 14.57
N LEU A 24 7.70 -4.37 13.89
CA LEU A 24 6.39 -4.18 14.51
C LEU A 24 6.12 -5.26 15.56
N ASP A 25 6.51 -6.51 15.27
CA ASP A 25 6.38 -7.63 16.21
C ASP A 25 7.31 -7.44 17.42
N ARG A 26 8.60 -7.14 17.21
CA ARG A 26 9.58 -6.95 18.31
C ARG A 26 9.28 -5.73 19.19
N SER A 27 8.73 -4.67 18.61
CA SER A 27 8.38 -3.44 19.33
C SER A 27 6.99 -3.49 19.98
N GLY A 28 6.21 -4.54 19.72
CA GLY A 28 4.83 -4.66 20.22
C GLY A 28 3.86 -3.67 19.57
N THR A 29 4.18 -3.18 18.37
CA THR A 29 3.41 -2.15 17.65
C THR A 29 2.57 -2.72 16.51
N ARG A 30 2.52 -4.04 16.35
CA ARG A 30 1.64 -4.72 15.38
C ARG A 30 0.19 -4.23 15.38
N PRO A 31 -0.46 -3.96 16.53
CA PRO A 31 -1.85 -3.47 16.56
C PRO A 31 -2.07 -2.08 15.92
N MET A 32 -0.99 -1.35 15.59
CA MET A 32 -1.06 -0.03 14.94
C MET A 32 -1.15 -0.13 13.41
N LEU A 33 -0.86 -1.32 12.86
CA LEU A 33 -0.92 -1.62 11.44
C LEU A 33 -2.37 -1.87 11.01
N ARG A 34 -2.72 -1.38 9.82
CA ARG A 34 -3.96 -1.72 9.12
C ARG A 34 -3.61 -2.42 7.82
N GLU A 35 -4.35 -3.48 7.54
CA GLU A 35 -4.17 -4.34 6.37
C GLU A 35 -5.49 -4.44 5.59
N ASP A 36 -6.20 -3.32 5.50
CA ASP A 36 -7.48 -3.15 4.80
C ASP A 36 -7.32 -2.90 3.29
N GLY A 37 -6.08 -2.86 2.81
CA GLY A 37 -5.76 -2.62 1.41
C GLY A 37 -5.78 -1.14 1.04
N SER A 38 -5.75 -0.87 -0.26
CA SER A 38 -5.83 0.50 -0.82
C SER A 38 -6.67 0.48 -2.08
N LEU A 39 -7.50 1.50 -2.26
CA LEU A 39 -8.28 1.73 -3.47
C LEU A 39 -7.80 3.02 -4.13
N GLU A 40 -7.12 2.88 -5.27
CA GLU A 40 -6.74 4.01 -6.14
C GLU A 40 -7.94 4.36 -7.04
N LEU A 41 -8.29 5.64 -7.15
CA LEU A 41 -9.49 6.10 -7.83
C LEU A 41 -9.13 6.93 -9.07
N TYR A 42 -9.93 6.79 -10.13
CA TYR A 42 -9.78 7.52 -11.38
C TYR A 42 -11.09 8.22 -11.75
N GLU A 43 -10.99 9.48 -12.18
CA GLU A 43 -12.15 10.29 -12.56
C GLU A 43 -12.51 10.16 -14.05
N SER A 44 -11.63 9.53 -14.84
CA SER A 44 -11.92 9.24 -16.25
C SER A 44 -11.33 7.91 -16.71
N GLU A 45 -11.95 7.34 -17.74
CA GLU A 45 -11.43 6.17 -18.45
C GLU A 45 -10.05 6.46 -19.08
N ALA A 46 -9.79 7.70 -19.50
CA ALA A 46 -8.50 8.10 -20.04
C ALA A 46 -7.39 8.05 -18.99
N GLU A 47 -7.66 8.56 -17.77
CA GLU A 47 -6.76 8.50 -16.63
C GLU A 47 -6.49 7.05 -16.21
N PHE A 48 -7.55 6.23 -16.12
CA PHE A 48 -7.42 4.79 -15.84
C PHE A 48 -6.50 4.11 -16.86
N ARG A 49 -6.76 4.29 -18.16
CA ARG A 49 -5.93 3.70 -19.22
C ARG A 49 -4.47 4.16 -19.17
N ALA A 50 -4.22 5.41 -18.80
CA ALA A 50 -2.87 5.95 -18.65
C ALA A 50 -2.11 5.30 -17.48
N SER A 51 -2.81 4.78 -16.46
CA SER A 51 -2.20 4.08 -15.32
C SER A 51 -1.83 2.62 -15.60
N LEU A 52 -2.46 1.98 -16.61
CA LEU A 52 -2.31 0.55 -16.90
C LEU A 52 -0.86 0.07 -17.10
N PRO A 53 0.06 0.81 -17.75
CA PRO A 53 1.46 0.40 -17.82
C PRO A 53 2.11 0.24 -16.44
N GLY A 54 1.73 1.08 -15.48
CA GLY A 54 2.21 1.00 -14.10
C GLY A 54 1.62 -0.19 -13.33
N TRP A 55 0.38 -0.57 -13.63
CA TRP A 55 -0.24 -1.78 -13.06
C TRP A 55 0.34 -3.06 -13.68
N ALA A 56 0.56 -3.09 -14.99
CA ALA A 56 1.26 -4.18 -15.65
C ALA A 56 2.68 -4.38 -15.09
N ALA A 57 3.39 -3.28 -14.76
CA ALA A 57 4.66 -3.37 -14.06
C ALA A 57 4.53 -4.02 -12.68
N ARG A 58 3.56 -3.60 -11.87
CA ARG A 58 3.27 -4.19 -10.55
C ARG A 58 2.94 -5.69 -10.65
N GLU A 59 2.14 -6.07 -11.64
CA GLU A 59 1.77 -7.48 -11.91
C GLU A 59 3.01 -8.34 -12.19
N ARG A 60 3.92 -7.88 -13.05
CA ARG A 60 5.17 -8.61 -13.36
C ARG A 60 6.02 -8.92 -12.13
N PHE A 61 5.89 -8.11 -11.08
CA PHE A 61 6.61 -8.29 -9.81
C PHE A 61 5.80 -9.02 -8.73
N GLY A 62 4.61 -9.52 -9.08
CA GLY A 62 3.73 -10.31 -8.21
C GLY A 62 2.89 -9.46 -7.24
N ILE A 63 2.73 -8.17 -7.50
CA ILE A 63 1.85 -7.31 -6.70
C ILE A 63 0.42 -7.54 -7.19
N GLY A 64 -0.40 -8.19 -6.36
CA GLY A 64 -1.80 -8.47 -6.68
C GLY A 64 -2.68 -7.23 -6.59
N PHE A 65 -3.55 -7.05 -7.59
CA PHE A 65 -4.56 -5.99 -7.63
C PHE A 65 -5.78 -6.46 -8.42
N ARG A 66 -6.87 -5.70 -8.34
CA ARG A 66 -8.04 -5.83 -9.21
C ARG A 66 -8.56 -4.47 -9.62
N HIS A 67 -8.89 -4.30 -10.89
CA HIS A 67 -9.59 -3.12 -11.37
C HIS A 67 -11.08 -3.27 -11.09
N VAL A 68 -11.72 -2.20 -10.61
CA VAL A 68 -13.10 -2.21 -10.10
C VAL A 68 -13.87 -0.99 -10.62
N GLU A 69 -15.18 -1.08 -10.64
CA GLU A 69 -16.08 0.02 -10.98
C GLU A 69 -17.46 -0.16 -10.34
N GLY A 70 -18.29 0.89 -10.38
CA GLY A 70 -19.69 0.84 -9.95
C GLY A 70 -19.88 0.25 -8.55
N GLU A 71 -20.78 -0.74 -8.44
CA GLU A 71 -21.15 -1.38 -7.16
C GLU A 71 -19.98 -2.05 -6.45
N GLU A 72 -19.01 -2.61 -7.17
CA GLU A 72 -17.84 -3.23 -6.57
C GLU A 72 -16.96 -2.19 -5.85
N MET A 73 -16.85 -1.00 -6.43
CA MET A 73 -16.13 0.13 -5.85
C MET A 73 -16.90 0.72 -4.65
N ALA A 74 -18.23 0.82 -4.74
CA ALA A 74 -19.07 1.26 -3.63
C ALA A 74 -19.06 0.28 -2.45
N GLY A 75 -18.97 -1.03 -2.73
CA GLY A 75 -18.81 -2.07 -1.72
C GLY A 75 -17.47 -2.00 -0.98
N LEU A 76 -16.41 -1.54 -1.65
CA LEU A 76 -15.11 -1.30 -1.02
C LEU A 76 -15.06 -0.02 -0.19
N GLN A 77 -15.60 1.07 -0.73
CA GLN A 77 -15.63 2.36 -0.06
C GLN A 77 -17.02 2.99 -0.24
N PRO A 78 -17.90 2.84 0.76
CA PRO A 78 -19.19 3.51 0.77
C PRO A 78 -19.03 5.03 0.79
N GLY A 79 -19.93 5.73 0.08
CA GLY A 79 -19.96 7.19 0.05
C GLY A 79 -18.99 7.86 -0.93
N LEU A 80 -18.38 7.10 -1.86
CA LEU A 80 -17.58 7.70 -2.93
C LEU A 80 -18.40 8.66 -3.80
N ALA A 81 -17.75 9.73 -4.23
CA ALA A 81 -18.35 10.68 -5.15
C ALA A 81 -18.57 10.02 -6.53
N PRO A 82 -19.69 10.28 -7.21
CA PRO A 82 -20.01 9.65 -8.50
C PRO A 82 -19.08 10.06 -9.64
N ARG A 83 -18.15 11.00 -9.41
CA ARG A 83 -17.11 11.37 -10.40
C ARG A 83 -16.04 10.30 -10.59
N PHE A 84 -15.85 9.39 -9.63
CA PHE A 84 -14.91 8.30 -9.78
C PHE A 84 -15.54 7.20 -10.63
N VAL A 85 -14.96 6.95 -11.81
CA VAL A 85 -15.53 6.03 -12.80
C VAL A 85 -14.84 4.66 -12.79
N LYS A 86 -13.61 4.60 -12.28
CA LYS A 86 -12.80 3.38 -12.15
C LYS A 86 -11.99 3.44 -10.86
N GLY A 87 -11.59 2.26 -10.38
CA GLY A 87 -10.56 2.16 -9.36
C GLY A 87 -9.68 0.93 -9.52
N THR A 88 -8.58 0.88 -8.79
CA THR A 88 -7.74 -0.31 -8.64
C THR A 88 -7.55 -0.61 -7.16
N PHE A 89 -8.00 -1.78 -6.72
CA PHE A 89 -7.85 -2.25 -5.35
C PHE A 89 -6.61 -3.12 -5.19
N VAL A 90 -5.78 -2.81 -4.19
CA VAL A 90 -4.57 -3.55 -3.81
C VAL A 90 -4.79 -4.16 -2.42
N PRO A 91 -5.15 -5.46 -2.31
CA PRO A 91 -5.48 -6.07 -1.02
C PRO A 91 -4.31 -6.13 -0.04
N SER A 92 -3.08 -6.29 -0.56
CA SER A 92 -1.89 -6.46 0.28
C SER A 92 -1.35 -5.15 0.86
N TRP A 93 -1.95 -4.01 0.48
CA TRP A 93 -1.50 -2.70 0.93
C TRP A 93 -1.71 -2.52 2.43
N LYS A 94 -0.76 -1.83 3.07
CA LYS A 94 -0.72 -1.65 4.52
C LYS A 94 -0.63 -0.17 4.84
N THR A 95 -1.33 0.25 5.87
CA THR A 95 -1.24 1.60 6.43
C THR A 95 -1.05 1.53 7.93
N VAL A 96 -0.79 2.67 8.56
CA VAL A 96 -0.70 2.79 10.02
C VAL A 96 -1.68 3.86 10.46
N ALA A 97 -2.38 3.61 11.56
CA ALA A 97 -3.45 4.51 12.00
C ALA A 97 -2.94 5.91 12.35
N ASP A 98 -1.75 5.99 12.96
CA ASP A 98 -1.08 7.25 13.27
C ASP A 98 0.45 7.07 13.13
N PRO A 99 1.08 7.67 12.11
CA PRO A 99 2.52 7.53 11.90
C PRO A 99 3.36 8.21 12.99
N LYS A 100 2.85 9.27 13.64
CA LYS A 100 3.52 9.94 14.77
C LYS A 100 3.55 9.04 16.00
N LEU A 101 2.43 8.40 16.32
CA LEU A 101 2.40 7.45 17.45
C LEU A 101 3.27 6.24 17.16
N LEU A 102 3.26 5.71 15.93
CA LEU A 102 4.13 4.60 15.56
C LEU A 102 5.60 4.97 15.75
N GLY A 103 6.02 6.13 15.23
CA GLY A 103 7.41 6.59 15.38
C GLY A 103 7.83 6.72 16.84
N LYS A 104 6.96 7.26 17.70
CA LYS A 104 7.22 7.32 19.15
C LYS A 104 7.34 5.94 19.80
N ALA A 105 6.50 4.99 19.43
CA ALA A 105 6.53 3.65 19.99
C ALA A 105 7.78 2.86 19.56
N VAL A 106 8.17 2.98 18.29
CA VAL A 106 9.43 2.43 17.77
C VAL A 106 10.63 3.07 18.47
N TRP A 107 10.63 4.38 18.68
CA TRP A 107 11.68 5.06 19.45
C TRP A 107 11.78 4.55 20.89
N ALA A 108 10.65 4.41 21.58
CA ALA A 108 10.64 3.86 22.94
C ALA A 108 11.18 2.43 23.00
N HIS A 109 10.97 1.62 21.96
CA HIS A 109 11.61 0.31 21.82
C HIS A 109 13.13 0.43 21.63
N ALA A 110 13.60 1.34 20.77
CA ALA A 110 15.02 1.59 20.56
C ALA A 110 15.74 2.06 21.85
N GLN A 111 15.12 2.94 22.64
CA GLN A 111 15.68 3.40 23.92
C GLN A 111 15.89 2.24 24.92
N LYS A 112 15.00 1.25 24.95
CA LYS A 112 15.16 0.05 25.80
C LYS A 112 16.37 -0.81 25.36
N LEU A 113 16.84 -0.64 24.13
CA LEU A 113 18.00 -1.33 23.56
C LEU A 113 19.27 -0.48 23.59
N GLY A 114 19.24 0.72 24.18
CA GLY A 114 20.42 1.57 24.40
C GLY A 114 20.70 2.63 23.33
N ALA A 115 19.71 2.97 22.50
CA ALA A 115 19.78 4.13 21.60
C ALA A 115 19.71 5.48 22.32
#